data_AF-A0A242JWF0-F1
#
_entry.id   AF-A0A242JWF0-F1
#
_cell.length_a   1.000
_cell.length_b   1.000
_cell.length_c   1.000
_cell.angle_alpha   90.00
_cell.angle_beta   90.00
_cell.angle_gamma   90.00
#
_symmetry.space_group_name_H-M   'P 1'
#
loop_
_entity.id
_entity.type
_entity.pdbx_description
1 polymer ?
#
loop_
_entity_poly.entity_id
_entity_poly.type
_entity_poly.pdbx_seq_one_letter_code
_entity_poly.pdbx_strand_id
1 'polypeptide(L)'
;MITIKRSMYFIFLLFFAFLWSSPVQAATPTVNDEAGLFTPDQIQTLDQQAQTINEKIKGQVFIVTTTSNSQEPREFADNYLRDAIGNDQNGSVLLLDMGQREIYISTSGNMIDYLTDSRIDSTLDDIYDQMTNANYFAAAQAYLSKTSTYVDEGVPGGHYRVDEETGKITRYKILTPVEMVIALVLAAILGIAFYMVTVSRYQLKSGTYKYPFREKSSVKLTDRTDRLTNSFVTTRRIPRNPPPGSGGGGGSTTHSSGGGTFGGGGRSF
;
A
#
# COMPACT_ATOMS: atom_id res chain seq x y z
N MET A 1 -2.43 -58.59 10.05
CA MET A 1 -1.41 -57.55 10.33
C MET A 1 -1.52 -56.29 9.45
N ILE A 2 -2.19 -56.34 8.29
CA ILE A 2 -2.35 -55.18 7.37
C ILE A 2 -3.48 -54.22 7.79
N THR A 3 -4.55 -54.73 8.42
CA THR A 3 -5.70 -53.93 8.88
C THR A 3 -5.39 -53.02 10.08
N ILE A 4 -4.47 -53.44 10.96
CA ILE A 4 -4.06 -52.66 12.15
C ILE A 4 -3.23 -51.42 11.74
N LYS A 5 -2.37 -51.54 10.71
CA LYS A 5 -1.57 -50.42 10.21
C LYS A 5 -2.42 -49.32 9.57
N ARG A 6 -3.48 -49.67 8.82
CA ARG A 6 -4.41 -48.69 8.21
C ARG A 6 -5.21 -47.91 9.25
N SER A 7 -5.61 -48.56 10.35
CA SER A 7 -6.29 -47.89 11.47
C SER A 7 -5.36 -46.90 12.20
N MET A 8 -4.08 -47.25 12.34
CA MET A 8 -3.08 -46.39 12.99
C MET A 8 -2.76 -45.12 12.19
N TYR A 9 -2.73 -45.19 10.85
CA TYR A 9 -2.59 -43.99 10.01
C TYR A 9 -3.82 -43.08 10.07
N PHE A 10 -5.03 -43.64 10.20
CA PHE A 10 -6.25 -42.84 10.35
C PHE A 10 -6.28 -42.08 11.67
N ILE A 11 -5.84 -42.71 12.77
CA ILE A 11 -5.74 -42.06 14.09
C ILE A 11 -4.66 -40.97 14.08
N PHE A 12 -3.53 -41.18 13.39
CA PHE A 12 -2.47 -40.19 13.25
C PHE A 12 -2.89 -38.96 12.42
N LEU A 13 -3.71 -39.16 11.39
CA LEU A 13 -4.25 -38.07 10.54
C LEU A 13 -5.31 -37.24 11.29
N LEU A 14 -6.11 -37.87 12.14
CA LEU A 14 -7.08 -37.20 13.03
C LEU A 14 -6.38 -36.41 14.15
N PHE A 15 -5.24 -36.89 14.65
CA PHE A 15 -4.42 -36.17 15.63
C PHE A 15 -3.73 -34.95 15.01
N PHE A 16 -3.31 -35.02 13.74
CA PHE A 16 -2.71 -33.89 13.03
C PHE A 16 -3.74 -32.79 12.72
N ALA A 17 -5.01 -33.14 12.50
CA ALA A 17 -6.09 -32.17 12.31
C ALA A 17 -6.43 -31.40 13.60
N PHE A 18 -6.20 -31.99 14.78
CA PHE A 18 -6.42 -31.34 16.08
C PHE A 18 -5.26 -30.43 16.52
N LEU A 19 -4.09 -30.56 15.90
CA LEU A 19 -2.91 -29.71 16.14
C LEU A 19 -2.90 -28.42 15.30
N TRP A 20 -3.94 -28.22 14.48
CA TRP A 20 -4.20 -26.98 13.71
C TRP A 20 -5.41 -26.21 14.25
N SER A 21 -5.67 -26.31 15.56
CA SER A 21 -6.45 -25.29 16.26
C SER A 21 -5.61 -24.01 16.29
N SER A 22 -5.76 -23.18 15.26
CA SER A 22 -5.25 -21.81 15.31
C SER A 22 -5.86 -21.14 16.53
N PRO A 23 -5.09 -20.41 17.35
CA PRO A 23 -5.68 -19.57 18.38
C PRO A 23 -6.63 -18.60 17.68
N VAL A 24 -7.93 -18.74 17.92
CA VAL A 24 -8.91 -17.73 17.56
C VAL A 24 -8.67 -16.59 18.53
N GLN A 25 -7.79 -15.67 18.15
CA GLN A 25 -7.71 -14.37 18.80
C GLN A 25 -9.06 -13.71 18.55
N ALA A 26 -9.77 -13.34 19.62
CA ALA A 26 -10.99 -12.59 19.51
C ALA A 26 -10.68 -11.33 18.69
N ALA A 27 -11.34 -11.19 17.55
CA ALA A 27 -11.18 -10.01 16.71
C ALA A 27 -11.63 -8.78 17.51
N THR A 28 -10.81 -7.73 17.52
CA THR A 28 -11.18 -6.45 18.12
C THR A 28 -12.51 -6.00 17.51
N PRO A 29 -13.51 -5.62 18.32
CA PRO A 29 -14.78 -5.16 17.79
C PRO A 29 -14.56 -3.89 16.96
N THR A 30 -15.25 -3.80 15.83
CA THR A 30 -15.21 -2.62 14.94
C THR A 30 -15.64 -1.35 15.70
N VAL A 31 -16.69 -1.44 16.51
CA VAL A 31 -17.19 -0.34 17.33
C VAL A 31 -16.96 -0.65 18.81
N ASN A 32 -16.13 0.17 19.46
CA ASN A 32 -15.96 0.18 20.92
C ASN A 32 -16.61 1.44 21.50
N ASP A 33 -17.82 1.29 22.05
CA ASP A 33 -18.63 2.41 22.54
C ASP A 33 -18.59 2.54 24.07
N GLU A 34 -17.45 2.98 24.64
CA GLU A 34 -17.31 3.13 26.10
C GLU A 34 -18.12 4.32 26.62
N ALA A 35 -18.38 5.33 25.78
CA ALA A 35 -19.17 6.50 26.14
C ALA A 35 -20.69 6.28 26.06
N GLY A 36 -21.15 5.11 25.56
CA GLY A 36 -22.56 4.76 25.46
C GLY A 36 -23.35 5.68 24.52
N LEU A 37 -22.76 6.09 23.40
CA LEU A 37 -23.35 7.00 22.41
C LEU A 37 -24.27 6.29 21.42
N PHE A 38 -24.20 4.96 21.31
CA PHE A 38 -24.90 4.18 20.29
C PHE A 38 -25.85 3.14 20.88
N THR A 39 -26.96 2.91 20.17
CA THR A 39 -27.84 1.77 20.43
C THR A 39 -27.28 0.49 19.76
N PRO A 40 -27.72 -0.71 20.18
CA PRO A 40 -27.30 -1.96 19.54
C PRO A 40 -27.58 -2.01 18.03
N ASP A 41 -28.74 -1.51 17.58
CA ASP A 41 -29.11 -1.47 16.16
C ASP A 41 -28.21 -0.51 15.36
N GLN A 42 -27.78 0.60 15.99
CA GLN A 42 -26.84 1.55 15.41
C GLN A 42 -25.45 0.92 15.25
N ILE A 43 -24.96 0.23 16.29
CA ILE A 43 -23.69 -0.51 16.23
C ILE A 43 -23.71 -1.52 15.08
N GLN A 44 -24.78 -2.32 14.97
CA GLN A 44 -24.92 -3.28 13.88
C GLN A 44 -24.88 -2.62 12.49
N THR A 45 -25.47 -1.43 12.35
CA THR A 45 -25.44 -0.67 11.10
C THR A 45 -24.02 -0.19 10.77
N LEU A 46 -23.29 0.32 11.77
CA LEU A 46 -21.90 0.77 11.61
C LEU A 46 -20.98 -0.41 11.25
N ASP A 47 -21.17 -1.57 11.88
CA ASP A 47 -20.41 -2.79 11.60
C ASP A 47 -20.57 -3.23 10.14
N GLN A 48 -21.80 -3.23 9.63
CA GLN A 48 -22.08 -3.59 8.24
C GLN A 48 -21.40 -2.62 7.26
N GLN A 49 -21.46 -1.32 7.54
CA GLN A 49 -20.79 -0.30 6.72
C GLN A 49 -19.27 -0.48 6.74
N ALA A 50 -18.68 -0.67 7.91
CA ALA A 50 -17.25 -0.91 8.08
C ALA A 50 -16.79 -2.18 7.34
N GLN A 51 -17.58 -3.26 7.38
CA GLN A 51 -17.24 -4.50 6.69
C GLN A 51 -17.03 -4.29 5.18
N THR A 52 -17.88 -3.48 4.53
CA THR A 52 -17.73 -3.19 3.10
C THR A 52 -16.42 -2.48 2.76
N ILE A 53 -15.92 -1.66 3.68
CA ILE A 53 -14.64 -0.95 3.55
C ILE A 53 -13.50 -1.94 3.78
N ASN A 54 -13.57 -2.72 4.87
CA ASN A 54 -12.58 -3.70 5.29
C ASN A 54 -12.23 -4.69 4.17
N GLU A 55 -13.24 -5.14 3.43
CA GLU A 55 -13.07 -6.05 2.29
C GLU A 55 -12.26 -5.43 1.14
N LYS A 56 -12.41 -4.12 0.89
CA LYS A 56 -11.69 -3.38 -0.16
C LYS A 56 -10.26 -3.07 0.26
N ILE A 57 -10.07 -2.59 1.49
CA ILE A 57 -8.76 -2.15 1.98
C ILE A 57 -7.87 -3.31 2.45
N LYS A 58 -8.42 -4.53 2.57
CA LYS A 58 -7.74 -5.70 3.16
C LYS A 58 -7.14 -5.34 4.53
N GLY A 59 -8.01 -4.78 5.37
CA GLY A 59 -7.67 -4.11 6.62
C GLY A 59 -8.92 -3.93 7.48
N GLN A 60 -8.81 -3.14 8.54
CA GLN A 60 -9.92 -2.90 9.47
C GLN A 60 -10.07 -1.42 9.81
N VAL A 61 -11.30 -0.92 9.71
CA VAL A 61 -11.67 0.40 10.23
C VAL A 61 -12.40 0.25 11.56
N PHE A 62 -12.15 1.18 12.48
CA PHE A 62 -12.71 1.16 13.83
C PHE A 62 -13.38 2.49 14.18
N ILE A 63 -14.32 2.42 15.12
CA ILE A 63 -14.93 3.57 15.80
C ILE A 63 -14.79 3.34 17.29
N VAL A 64 -14.21 4.31 18.00
CA VAL A 64 -13.97 4.26 19.43
C VAL A 64 -14.57 5.51 20.06
N THR A 65 -15.40 5.32 21.09
CA THR A 65 -15.91 6.41 21.92
C THR A 65 -15.41 6.21 23.34
N THR A 66 -14.98 7.28 24.01
CA THR A 66 -14.51 7.20 25.38
C THR A 66 -14.76 8.49 26.16
N THR A 67 -14.83 8.38 27.48
CA THR A 67 -14.99 9.52 28.41
C THR A 67 -13.84 9.66 29.40
N SER A 68 -12.94 8.67 29.43
CA SER A 68 -11.93 8.51 30.48
C SER A 68 -10.49 8.50 29.96
N ASN A 69 -10.28 8.86 28.69
CA ASN A 69 -8.94 8.96 28.15
C ASN A 69 -8.17 10.10 28.86
N SER A 70 -6.96 9.77 29.31
CA SER A 70 -6.02 10.69 29.96
C SER A 70 -4.74 10.91 29.16
N GLN A 71 -4.58 10.19 28.05
CA GLN A 71 -3.49 10.36 27.10
C GLN A 71 -3.86 11.41 26.07
N GLU A 72 -2.86 11.95 25.37
CA GLU A 72 -3.12 12.83 24.23
C GLU A 72 -3.93 12.05 23.16
N PRO A 73 -5.03 12.61 22.59
CA PRO A 73 -5.97 11.85 21.77
C PRO A 73 -5.37 11.19 20.51
N ARG A 74 -4.35 11.82 19.89
CA ARG A 74 -3.60 11.20 18.79
C ARG A 74 -2.85 9.97 19.25
N GLU A 75 -2.10 10.07 20.35
CA GLU A 75 -1.37 8.94 20.93
C GLU A 75 -2.32 7.79 21.32
N PHE A 76 -3.47 8.11 21.90
CA PHE A 76 -4.51 7.12 22.21
C PHE A 76 -5.01 6.39 20.95
N ALA A 77 -5.37 7.15 19.90
CA ALA A 77 -5.88 6.59 18.66
C ALA A 77 -4.83 5.71 17.94
N ASP A 78 -3.58 6.15 17.90
CA ASP A 78 -2.48 5.39 17.30
C ASP A 78 -2.22 4.08 18.06
N ASN A 79 -2.18 4.15 19.40
CA ASN A 79 -2.01 2.99 20.26
C ASN A 79 -3.17 2.00 20.09
N TYR A 80 -4.41 2.49 20.07
CA TYR A 80 -5.59 1.65 19.84
C TYR A 80 -5.51 0.93 18.49
N LEU A 81 -5.21 1.67 17.41
CA LEU A 81 -5.10 1.10 16.08
C LEU A 81 -3.97 0.06 16.03
N ARG A 82 -2.79 0.41 16.55
CA ARG A 82 -1.65 -0.51 16.62
C ARG A 82 -1.98 -1.79 17.36
N ASP A 83 -2.64 -1.70 18.51
CA ASP A 83 -2.93 -2.86 19.34
C ASP A 83 -4.01 -3.73 18.69
N ALA A 84 -4.92 -3.14 17.91
CA ALA A 84 -5.97 -3.85 17.19
C ALA A 84 -5.44 -4.61 15.95
N ILE A 85 -4.60 -3.99 15.12
CA ILE A 85 -4.18 -4.57 13.83
C ILE A 85 -2.69 -4.89 13.72
N GLY A 86 -1.85 -4.36 14.61
CA GLY A 86 -0.39 -4.46 14.56
C GLY A 86 0.28 -3.33 13.78
N ASN A 87 1.61 -3.27 13.84
CA ASN A 87 2.39 -2.23 13.17
C ASN A 87 2.24 -2.27 11.65
N ASP A 88 2.04 -1.09 11.06
CA ASP A 88 1.96 -0.82 9.62
C ASP A 88 0.92 -1.68 8.85
N GLN A 89 -0.04 -2.28 9.55
CA GLN A 89 -1.16 -2.97 8.93
C GLN A 89 -2.21 -1.96 8.45
N ASN A 90 -3.04 -2.39 7.50
CA ASN A 90 -4.05 -1.53 6.88
C ASN A 90 -5.21 -1.28 7.86
N GLY A 91 -5.42 -0.02 8.23
CA GLY A 91 -6.60 0.34 8.99
C GLY A 91 -6.68 1.80 9.38
N SER A 92 -7.81 2.19 9.92
CA SER A 92 -8.05 3.53 10.43
C SER A 92 -9.01 3.50 11.60
N VAL A 93 -8.85 4.41 12.55
CA VAL A 93 -9.75 4.53 13.70
C VAL A 93 -10.28 5.95 13.80
N LEU A 94 -11.59 6.08 13.97
CA LEU A 94 -12.22 7.30 14.46
C LEU A 94 -12.32 7.22 15.99
N LEU A 95 -11.70 8.17 16.67
CA LEU A 95 -11.84 8.41 18.09
C LEU A 95 -12.79 9.59 18.33
N LEU A 96 -13.82 9.35 19.15
CA LEU A 96 -14.67 10.36 19.75
C LEU A 96 -14.34 10.43 21.25
N ASP A 97 -13.40 11.29 21.62
CA ASP A 97 -13.01 11.51 23.01
C ASP A 97 -13.94 12.56 23.63
N MET A 98 -14.96 12.08 24.33
CA MET A 98 -15.95 12.92 25.01
C MET A 98 -15.38 13.57 26.29
N GLY A 99 -14.30 13.00 26.85
CA GLY A 99 -13.64 13.53 28.05
C GLY A 99 -12.80 14.76 27.75
N GLN A 100 -12.00 14.69 26.68
CA GLN A 100 -11.15 15.80 26.22
C GLN A 100 -11.83 16.68 25.16
N ARG A 101 -13.02 16.30 24.69
CA ARG A 101 -13.78 16.96 23.62
C ARG A 101 -12.98 17.05 22.33
N GLU A 102 -12.41 15.92 21.92
CA GLU A 102 -11.58 15.83 20.73
C GLU A 102 -12.05 14.70 19.81
N ILE A 103 -12.11 15.00 18.52
CA ILE A 103 -12.32 14.03 17.44
C ILE A 103 -10.95 13.77 16.84
N TYR A 104 -10.56 12.52 16.71
CA TYR A 104 -9.30 12.17 16.07
C TYR A 104 -9.49 11.03 15.07
N ILE A 105 -8.87 11.14 13.89
CA ILE A 105 -8.77 10.05 12.92
C ILE A 105 -7.31 9.64 12.84
N SER A 106 -7.00 8.39 13.22
CA SER A 106 -5.68 7.80 12.99
C SER A 106 -5.74 6.80 11.84
N THR A 107 -4.67 6.74 11.05
CA THR A 107 -4.56 5.88 9.86
C THR A 107 -3.23 5.14 9.85
N SER A 108 -3.24 3.88 9.39
CA SER A 108 -2.03 3.07 9.22
C SER A 108 -2.08 2.26 7.92
N GLY A 109 -0.91 1.81 7.47
CA GLY A 109 -0.77 1.04 6.24
C GLY A 109 -1.21 1.83 5.00
N ASN A 110 -2.06 1.23 4.17
CA ASN A 110 -2.61 1.87 2.97
C ASN A 110 -3.62 2.99 3.25
N MET A 111 -4.20 3.06 4.46
CA MET A 111 -5.20 4.07 4.79
C MET A 111 -4.61 5.47 4.84
N ILE A 112 -3.30 5.59 5.13
CA ILE A 112 -2.56 6.85 5.01
C ILE A 112 -2.66 7.42 3.59
N ASP A 113 -2.70 6.57 2.56
CA ASP A 113 -2.77 7.02 1.16
C ASP A 113 -4.22 7.27 0.69
N TYR A 114 -5.17 6.48 1.20
CA TYR A 114 -6.59 6.66 0.88
C TYR A 114 -7.19 7.90 1.57
N LEU A 115 -6.86 8.09 2.84
CA LEU A 115 -7.29 9.22 3.66
C LEU A 115 -6.16 10.24 3.78
N THR A 116 -5.93 10.99 2.71
CA THR A 116 -4.97 12.10 2.72
C THR A 116 -5.36 13.18 3.74
N ASP A 117 -4.44 14.02 4.20
CA ASP A 117 -4.73 15.08 5.18
C ASP A 117 -5.95 15.92 4.80
N SER A 118 -6.02 16.37 3.54
CA SER A 118 -7.18 17.14 3.03
C SER A 118 -8.50 16.36 3.05
N ARG A 119 -8.45 15.03 2.88
CA ARG A 119 -9.63 14.15 2.95
C ARG A 119 -10.03 13.91 4.41
N ILE A 120 -9.05 13.79 5.31
CA ILE A 120 -9.28 13.73 6.76
C ILE A 120 -9.92 15.02 7.23
N ASP A 121 -9.38 16.19 6.88
CA ASP A 121 -9.94 17.49 7.25
C ASP A 121 -11.39 17.65 6.79
N SER A 122 -11.68 17.33 5.52
CA SER A 122 -13.06 17.35 5.00
C SER A 122 -13.97 16.35 5.71
N THR A 123 -13.43 15.22 6.18
CA THR A 123 -14.21 14.24 6.95
C THR A 123 -14.47 14.77 8.37
N LEU A 124 -13.47 15.38 9.00
CA LEU A 124 -13.59 16.02 10.30
C LEU A 124 -14.58 17.19 10.28
N ASP A 125 -14.66 17.97 9.20
CA ASP A 125 -15.70 19.00 9.00
C ASP A 125 -17.11 18.40 9.17
N ASP A 126 -17.40 17.34 8.41
CA ASP A 126 -18.73 16.71 8.41
C ASP A 126 -19.03 16.02 9.76
N ILE A 127 -18.03 15.40 10.39
CA ILE A 127 -18.17 14.81 11.74
C ILE A 127 -18.45 15.92 12.76
N TYR A 128 -17.69 17.01 12.72
CA TYR A 128 -17.81 18.13 13.66
C TYR A 128 -19.21 18.76 13.65
N ASP A 129 -19.78 18.94 12.46
CA ASP A 129 -21.14 19.45 12.29
C ASP A 129 -22.18 18.54 12.97
N GLN A 130 -22.02 17.21 12.87
CA GLN A 130 -22.92 16.28 13.55
C GLN A 130 -22.69 16.24 15.07
N MET A 131 -21.43 16.31 15.51
CA MET A 131 -21.07 16.34 16.94
C MET A 131 -21.64 17.57 17.66
N THR A 132 -21.60 18.74 17.01
CA THR A 132 -22.17 19.99 17.55
C THR A 132 -23.69 19.90 17.77
N ASN A 133 -24.38 19.11 16.93
CA ASN A 133 -25.80 18.84 17.04
C ASN A 133 -26.13 17.63 17.95
N ALA A 134 -25.14 17.10 18.68
CA ALA A 134 -25.24 15.89 19.49
C ALA A 134 -25.73 14.64 18.72
N ASN A 135 -25.49 14.62 17.40
CA ASN A 135 -25.89 13.52 16.53
C ASN A 135 -24.73 12.55 16.31
N TYR A 136 -24.32 11.86 17.37
CA TYR A 136 -23.13 10.99 17.40
C TYR A 136 -23.18 9.86 16.37
N PHE A 137 -24.37 9.27 16.16
CA PHE A 137 -24.54 8.21 15.16
C PHE A 137 -24.30 8.73 13.74
N ALA A 138 -24.83 9.91 13.39
CA ALA A 138 -24.56 10.51 12.09
C ALA A 138 -23.09 10.91 11.94
N ALA A 139 -22.42 11.32 13.02
CA ALA A 139 -20.99 11.61 13.02
C ALA A 139 -20.17 10.36 12.65
N ALA A 140 -20.46 9.21 13.29
CA ALA A 140 -19.84 7.93 12.97
C ALA A 140 -20.15 7.46 11.54
N GLN A 141 -21.38 7.66 11.06
CA GLN A 141 -21.76 7.35 9.67
C GLN A 141 -21.04 8.25 8.66
N ALA A 142 -20.85 9.53 8.95
CA ALA A 142 -20.13 10.46 8.09
C ALA A 142 -18.69 9.97 7.85
N TYR A 143 -18.01 9.55 8.92
CA TYR A 143 -16.68 8.94 8.83
C TYR A 143 -16.64 7.71 7.90
N LEU A 144 -17.53 6.73 8.13
CA LEU A 144 -17.54 5.50 7.33
C LEU A 144 -17.93 5.79 5.88
N SER A 145 -18.90 6.67 5.64
CA SER A 145 -19.35 7.03 4.29
C SER A 145 -18.26 7.75 3.49
N LYS A 146 -17.57 8.72 4.09
CA LYS A 146 -16.44 9.41 3.45
C LYS A 146 -15.28 8.46 3.20
N THR A 147 -14.95 7.63 4.19
CA THR A 147 -13.89 6.63 4.04
C THR A 147 -14.18 5.68 2.89
N SER A 148 -15.41 5.17 2.79
CA SER A 148 -15.84 4.32 1.68
C SER A 148 -15.72 5.03 0.33
N THR A 149 -16.17 6.29 0.25
CA THR A 149 -16.07 7.12 -0.95
C THR A 149 -14.62 7.30 -1.39
N TYR A 150 -13.71 7.64 -0.47
CA TYR A 150 -12.30 7.85 -0.79
C TYR A 150 -11.54 6.57 -1.13
N VAL A 151 -11.93 5.44 -0.54
CA VAL A 151 -11.44 4.12 -0.94
C VAL A 151 -11.87 3.79 -2.37
N ASP A 152 -13.11 4.12 -2.75
CA ASP A 152 -13.65 3.89 -4.10
C ASP A 152 -13.05 4.83 -5.16
N GLU A 153 -12.80 6.09 -4.82
CA GLU A 153 -12.06 7.03 -5.67
C GLU A 153 -10.60 6.63 -5.86
N GLY A 154 -10.05 5.87 -4.91
CA GLY A 154 -8.66 5.47 -4.89
C GLY A 154 -7.72 6.54 -4.35
N VAL A 155 -6.42 6.22 -4.36
CA VAL A 155 -5.35 7.13 -3.95
C VAL A 155 -5.22 8.26 -4.99
N PRO A 156 -5.20 9.54 -4.58
CA PRO A 156 -5.03 10.66 -5.50
C PRO A 156 -3.74 10.57 -6.32
N GLY A 157 -3.80 10.96 -7.59
CA GLY A 157 -2.64 10.99 -8.48
C GLY A 157 -1.53 11.90 -7.96
N GLY A 158 -0.29 11.41 -7.92
CA GLY A 158 0.85 12.18 -7.42
C GLY A 158 0.96 12.23 -5.89
N HIS A 159 0.19 11.41 -5.17
CA HIS A 159 0.23 11.30 -3.71
C HIS A 159 1.64 11.04 -3.16
N TYR A 160 1.93 11.64 -2.01
CA TYR A 160 3.18 11.49 -1.29
C TYR A 160 2.94 11.54 0.21
N ARG A 161 3.75 10.79 0.96
CA ARG A 161 3.83 10.84 2.42
C ARG A 161 4.97 11.74 2.84
N VAL A 162 4.76 12.56 3.86
CA VAL A 162 5.79 13.39 4.49
C VAL A 162 5.94 12.97 5.93
N ASP A 163 7.11 12.46 6.28
CA ASP A 163 7.44 12.17 7.67
C ASP A 163 7.64 13.48 8.45
N GLU A 164 6.86 13.71 9.50
CA GLU A 164 6.85 14.95 10.29
C GLU A 164 8.17 15.17 11.06
N GLU A 165 8.82 14.08 11.50
CA GLU A 165 10.05 14.16 12.30
C GLU A 165 11.28 14.36 11.40
N THR A 166 11.34 13.65 10.27
CA THR A 166 12.52 13.59 9.41
C THR A 166 12.40 14.47 8.16
N GLY A 167 11.20 14.94 7.82
CA GLY A 167 10.91 15.68 6.59
C GLY A 167 11.02 14.82 5.32
N LYS A 168 11.13 13.50 5.45
CA LYS A 168 11.36 12.59 4.33
C LYS A 168 10.10 12.44 3.49
N ILE A 169 10.20 12.76 2.21
CA ILE A 169 9.10 12.63 1.25
C ILE A 169 9.16 11.26 0.57
N THR A 170 8.13 10.44 0.76
CA THR A 170 7.97 9.13 0.11
C THR A 170 6.80 9.20 -0.86
N ARG A 171 7.05 9.12 -2.17
CA ARG A 171 5.98 9.19 -3.18
C ARG A 171 5.30 7.85 -3.38
N TYR A 172 3.97 7.87 -3.36
CA TYR A 172 3.15 6.72 -3.70
C TYR A 172 3.12 6.54 -5.21
N LYS A 173 3.46 5.35 -5.69
CA LYS A 173 3.54 5.05 -7.13
C LYS A 173 2.28 4.31 -7.55
N ILE A 174 1.38 5.03 -8.20
CA ILE A 174 0.20 4.44 -8.83
C ILE A 174 0.59 4.05 -10.26
N LEU A 175 0.35 2.80 -10.66
CA LEU A 175 0.45 2.45 -12.08
C LEU A 175 -0.72 3.10 -12.79
N THR A 176 -0.43 4.09 -13.62
CA THR A 176 -1.47 4.71 -14.44
C THR A 176 -1.98 3.71 -15.49
N PRO A 177 -3.27 3.73 -15.86
CA PRO A 177 -3.81 2.85 -16.90
C PRO A 177 -3.02 2.95 -18.22
N VAL A 178 -2.49 4.13 -18.53
CA VAL A 178 -1.62 4.39 -19.67
C VAL A 178 -0.31 3.60 -19.57
N GLU A 179 0.34 3.58 -18.40
CA GLU A 179 1.56 2.79 -18.18
C GLU A 179 1.29 1.29 -18.32
N MET A 180 0.15 0.79 -17.87
CA MET A 180 -0.24 -0.62 -18.07
C MET A 180 -0.40 -0.96 -19.56
N VAL A 181 -1.03 -0.09 -20.34
CA VAL A 181 -1.17 -0.26 -21.80
C VAL A 181 0.20 -0.24 -22.48
N ILE A 182 1.07 0.71 -22.12
CA ILE A 182 2.43 0.79 -22.67
C ILE A 182 3.22 -0.47 -22.33
N ALA A 183 3.13 -0.96 -21.09
CA ALA A 183 3.80 -2.19 -20.67
C ALA A 183 3.31 -3.41 -21.46
N LEU A 184 1.99 -3.52 -21.68
CA LEU A 184 1.40 -4.61 -22.45
C LEU A 184 1.84 -4.56 -23.93
N VAL A 185 1.85 -3.36 -24.54
CA VAL A 185 2.32 -3.15 -25.91
C VAL A 185 3.81 -3.52 -26.04
N LEU A 186 4.66 -3.08 -25.10
CA LEU A 186 6.08 -3.43 -25.11
C LEU A 186 6.31 -4.94 -24.93
N ALA A 187 5.56 -5.58 -24.04
CA ALA A 187 5.61 -7.03 -23.86
C ALA A 187 5.21 -7.78 -25.14
N ALA A 188 4.15 -7.32 -25.83
CA ALA A 188 3.72 -7.89 -27.10
C ALA A 188 4.78 -7.72 -28.21
N ILE A 189 5.39 -6.53 -28.32
CA ILE A 189 6.47 -6.27 -29.29
C ILE A 189 7.66 -7.20 -29.05
N LEU A 190 8.09 -7.34 -27.79
CA LEU A 190 9.21 -8.23 -27.44
C LEU A 190 8.87 -9.70 -27.70
N GLY A 191 7.63 -10.12 -27.41
CA GLY A 191 7.14 -11.47 -27.71
C GLY A 191 7.14 -11.77 -29.21
N ILE A 192 6.64 -10.85 -30.04
CA ILE A 192 6.64 -10.98 -31.50
C ILE A 192 8.07 -10.99 -32.04
N ALA A 193 8.94 -10.10 -31.55
CA ALA A 193 10.35 -10.07 -31.96
C ALA A 193 11.05 -11.39 -31.62
N PHE A 194 10.84 -11.93 -30.42
CA PHE A 194 11.38 -13.23 -30.01
C PHE A 194 10.88 -14.38 -30.88
N TYR A 195 9.57 -14.41 -31.17
CA TYR A 195 8.98 -15.37 -32.10
C TYR A 195 9.60 -15.28 -33.50
N MET A 196 9.71 -14.07 -34.05
CA MET A 196 10.30 -13.83 -35.38
C MET A 196 11.78 -14.23 -35.45
N VAL A 197 12.59 -13.91 -34.44
CA VAL A 197 14.00 -14.34 -34.37
C VAL A 197 14.10 -15.85 -34.33
N THR A 198 13.27 -16.49 -33.51
CA THR A 198 13.23 -17.95 -33.36
C THR A 198 12.88 -18.62 -34.70
N VAL A 199 11.80 -18.20 -35.35
CA VAL A 199 11.38 -18.72 -36.66
C VAL A 199 12.44 -18.45 -37.73
N SER A 200 13.04 -17.27 -37.77
CA SER A 200 14.11 -16.93 -38.71
C SER A 200 15.35 -17.84 -38.55
N ARG A 201 15.72 -18.14 -37.29
CA ARG A 201 16.80 -19.08 -36.96
C ARG A 201 16.47 -20.51 -37.40
N TYR A 202 15.25 -21.00 -37.15
CA TYR A 202 14.82 -22.35 -37.56
C TYR A 202 14.67 -22.49 -39.08
N GLN A 203 14.20 -21.44 -39.77
CA GLN A 203 14.07 -21.43 -41.23
C GLN A 203 15.41 -21.18 -41.94
N LEU A 204 16.52 -21.04 -41.21
CA LEU A 204 17.87 -20.79 -41.74
C LEU A 204 17.92 -19.61 -42.73
N LYS A 205 17.02 -18.62 -42.56
CA LYS A 205 16.91 -17.46 -43.45
C LYS A 205 18.01 -16.42 -43.24
N SER A 206 18.75 -16.50 -42.14
CA SER A 206 19.97 -15.69 -41.96
C SER A 206 21.11 -16.32 -42.77
N GLY A 207 21.71 -15.54 -43.66
CA GLY A 207 22.73 -16.01 -44.60
C GLY A 207 23.77 -16.94 -43.95
N THR A 208 23.90 -18.14 -44.52
CA THR A 208 24.96 -19.08 -44.19
C THR A 208 26.31 -18.37 -44.21
N TYR A 209 27.18 -18.68 -43.25
CA TYR A 209 28.53 -18.15 -43.21
C TYR A 209 29.26 -18.45 -44.52
N LYS A 210 29.46 -17.42 -45.36
CA LYS A 210 30.38 -17.48 -46.48
C LYS A 210 31.76 -17.15 -45.95
N TYR A 211 32.63 -18.17 -45.87
CA TYR A 211 34.05 -17.95 -45.54
C TYR A 211 34.64 -17.00 -46.59
N PRO A 212 35.13 -15.80 -46.20
CA PRO A 212 35.73 -14.85 -47.13
C PRO A 212 37.14 -15.37 -47.48
N PHE A 213 37.20 -16.38 -48.35
CA PHE A 213 38.44 -17.02 -48.78
C PHE A 213 39.41 -16.03 -49.44
N ARG A 214 38.92 -14.88 -49.92
CA ARG A 214 39.73 -13.81 -50.51
C ARG A 214 40.46 -12.95 -49.48
N GLU A 215 39.98 -12.88 -48.24
CA GLU A 215 40.59 -12.07 -47.17
C GLU A 215 41.33 -12.93 -46.14
N LYS A 216 40.88 -14.18 -45.94
CA LYS A 216 41.44 -15.12 -44.95
C LYS A 216 42.30 -16.23 -45.55
N SER A 217 42.60 -16.18 -46.85
CA SER A 217 43.76 -16.88 -47.39
C SER A 217 44.94 -15.91 -47.37
N SER A 218 46.04 -16.30 -46.71
CA SER A 218 47.26 -15.48 -46.72
C SER A 218 48.35 -16.18 -47.52
N VAL A 219 48.82 -15.53 -48.58
CA VAL A 219 50.14 -15.77 -49.16
C VAL A 219 51.09 -14.79 -48.48
N LYS A 220 52.11 -15.29 -47.79
CA LYS A 220 53.11 -14.46 -47.10
C LYS A 220 54.12 -13.91 -48.10
N LEU A 221 54.02 -12.61 -48.38
CA LEU A 221 55.11 -11.78 -48.90
C LEU A 221 55.61 -10.89 -47.75
N THR A 222 56.92 -10.93 -47.53
CA THR A 222 57.60 -10.68 -46.25
C THR A 222 57.97 -9.22 -46.00
N ASP A 223 57.17 -8.24 -46.47
CA ASP A 223 57.38 -6.87 -46.00
C ASP A 223 56.19 -5.95 -46.23
N ARG A 224 55.67 -5.37 -45.14
CA ARG A 224 54.89 -4.13 -45.14
C ARG A 224 54.70 -3.62 -43.72
N THR A 225 55.30 -2.47 -43.45
CA THR A 225 55.20 -1.74 -42.17
C THR A 225 54.27 -0.55 -42.35
N ASP A 226 53.30 -0.36 -41.45
CA ASP A 226 52.86 0.99 -41.08
C ASP A 226 52.27 1.00 -39.66
N ARG A 227 52.54 2.09 -38.94
CA ARG A 227 52.47 2.23 -37.47
C ARG A 227 51.52 3.36 -37.12
N LEU A 228 50.42 3.05 -36.44
CA LEU A 228 49.50 4.07 -35.92
C LEU A 228 49.92 4.52 -34.51
N THR A 229 50.19 5.82 -34.35
CA THR A 229 50.82 6.45 -33.18
C THR A 229 49.88 7.42 -32.46
N ASN A 230 48.91 6.88 -31.70
CA ASN A 230 48.04 7.54 -30.70
C ASN A 230 46.56 7.65 -31.07
N SER A 231 45.70 7.34 -30.09
CA SER A 231 44.32 7.78 -30.03
C SER A 231 43.91 7.90 -28.55
N PHE A 232 43.54 9.11 -28.13
CA PHE A 232 43.16 9.44 -26.75
C PHE A 232 41.65 9.18 -26.53
N VAL A 233 41.29 8.65 -25.35
CA VAL A 233 39.89 8.53 -24.91
C VAL A 233 39.73 9.35 -23.63
N THR A 234 38.82 10.32 -23.64
CA THR A 234 38.47 11.15 -22.48
C THR A 234 37.11 10.76 -21.94
N THR A 235 37.04 10.51 -20.64
CA THR A 235 35.80 10.28 -19.89
C THR A 235 35.25 11.59 -19.31
N ARG A 236 33.92 11.72 -19.25
CA ARG A 236 33.24 12.70 -18.38
C ARG A 236 31.92 12.13 -17.87
N ARG A 237 31.67 12.29 -16.57
CA ARG A 237 30.38 11.99 -15.91
C ARG A 237 29.48 13.22 -15.97
N ILE A 238 28.19 13.00 -16.20
CA ILE A 238 27.15 14.04 -16.17
C ILE A 238 26.39 13.90 -14.83
N PRO A 239 26.43 14.89 -13.91
CA PRO A 239 25.52 14.93 -12.77
C PRO A 239 24.11 15.29 -13.24
N ARG A 240 23.09 14.66 -12.67
CA ARG A 240 21.68 15.04 -12.85
C ARG A 240 21.23 15.90 -11.67
N ASN A 241 20.58 17.02 -11.98
CA ASN A 241 19.88 17.87 -11.01
C ASN A 241 18.66 17.15 -10.43
N PRO A 242 18.24 17.48 -9.21
CA PRO A 242 16.94 17.05 -8.70
C PRO A 242 15.81 17.67 -9.54
N PRO A 243 14.68 16.98 -9.73
CA PRO A 243 13.53 17.53 -10.42
C PRO A 243 12.86 18.66 -9.60
N PRO A 244 12.22 19.64 -10.26
CA PRO A 244 11.55 20.76 -9.63
C PRO A 244 10.33 20.31 -8.84
N GLY A 245 10.00 21.08 -7.79
CA GLY A 245 8.73 20.98 -7.08
C GLY A 245 7.59 21.38 -8.00
N SER A 246 6.61 20.48 -8.12
CA SER A 246 5.26 20.80 -8.60
C SER A 246 4.35 20.79 -7.39
N GLY A 247 3.80 21.96 -7.05
CA GLY A 247 2.66 22.05 -6.16
C GLY A 247 1.51 21.24 -6.72
N GLY A 248 0.98 20.36 -5.88
CA GLY A 248 -0.20 19.55 -6.12
C GLY A 248 -0.61 19.02 -4.76
N GLY A 249 -1.60 19.68 -4.16
CA GLY A 249 -2.16 19.30 -2.87
C GLY A 249 -2.67 17.87 -2.92
N GLY A 250 -2.44 17.13 -1.83
CA GLY A 250 -2.79 15.72 -1.72
C GLY A 250 -1.72 14.87 -1.03
N GLY A 251 -0.78 15.46 -0.31
CA GLY A 251 0.13 14.70 0.56
C GLY A 251 -0.57 14.24 1.84
N SER A 252 0.02 13.25 2.50
CA SER A 252 -0.30 12.89 3.89
C SER A 252 0.91 13.14 4.76
N THR A 253 0.74 13.72 5.94
CA THR A 253 1.78 13.69 6.96
C THR A 253 1.78 12.35 7.68
N THR A 254 2.96 11.91 8.11
CA THR A 254 3.14 10.68 8.86
C THR A 254 4.08 10.90 10.03
N HIS A 255 3.85 10.20 11.12
CA HIS A 255 4.67 10.20 12.32
C HIS A 255 4.89 8.77 12.81
N SER A 256 5.88 8.59 13.68
CA SER A 256 6.21 7.28 14.26
C SER A 256 5.71 7.20 15.70
N SER A 257 4.94 6.17 16.03
CA SER A 257 4.47 5.93 17.40
C SER A 257 4.58 4.45 17.78
N GLY A 258 5.30 4.14 18.85
CA GLY A 258 5.54 2.76 19.34
C GLY A 258 5.99 1.76 18.28
N GLY A 259 6.73 2.22 17.26
CA GLY A 259 7.29 1.39 16.19
C GLY A 259 6.39 1.18 14.97
N GLY A 260 5.22 1.82 14.90
CA GLY A 260 4.39 1.88 13.70
C GLY A 260 4.41 3.26 13.05
N THR A 261 4.09 3.31 11.74
CA THR A 261 3.87 4.55 10.99
C THR A 261 2.39 4.87 10.98
N PHE A 262 2.05 6.08 11.40
CA PHE A 262 0.68 6.58 11.44
C PHE A 262 0.58 7.87 10.64
N GLY A 263 -0.58 8.09 10.04
CA GLY A 263 -1.04 9.42 9.65
C GLY A 263 -2.29 9.76 10.46
N GLY A 264 -2.86 10.93 10.26
CA GLY A 264 -4.09 11.28 10.97
C GLY A 264 -4.32 12.77 11.10
N GLY A 265 -5.45 13.12 11.69
CA GLY A 265 -5.82 14.49 11.98
C GLY A 265 -6.85 14.56 13.08
N GLY A 266 -6.80 15.64 13.87
CA GLY A 266 -7.64 15.87 15.03
C GLY A 266 -8.36 17.21 14.98
N ARG A 267 -9.49 17.30 15.68
CA ARG A 267 -10.25 18.54 15.86
C ARG A 267 -10.98 18.55 17.19
N SER A 268 -10.83 19.63 17.95
CA SER A 268 -11.59 19.86 19.19
C SER A 268 -13.00 20.38 18.92
N PHE A 269 -13.97 20.05 19.78
CA PHE A 269 -15.38 20.48 19.66
C PHE A 269 -16.02 20.93 20.96
#